data_AF-A0A382J902-F1
#
_entry.id   AF-A0A382J902-F1
#
_cell.length_a   1.000
_cell.length_b   1.000
_cell.length_c   1.000
_cell.angle_alpha   90.00
_cell.angle_beta   90.00
_cell.angle_gamma   90.00
#
_symmetry.space_group_name_H-M   'P 1'
#
loop_
_entity.id
_entity.type
_entity.pdbx_description
1 polymer ?
#
loop_
_entity_poly.entity_id
_entity_poly.type
_entity_poly.pdbx_seq_one_letter_code
_entity_poly.pdbx_strand_id
1 'polypeptide(L)'
;VSEAFPQTVEQRNKKSEVEQFADMAWIKGGKFLRGSSFKENQAALKVCRKYDRSCQLWWFSDEFPRKLITLKSYWIDIYETTNAQYLKFV
;
A
#
# COMPACT_ATOMS: atom_id res chain seq x y z
N VAL A 1 -25.96 47.20 13.99
CA VAL A 1 -25.75 45.94 14.73
C VAL A 1 -26.31 44.85 13.85
N SER A 2 -25.44 44.16 13.11
CA SER A 2 -25.84 43.16 12.11
C SER A 2 -25.24 41.84 12.56
N GLU A 3 -26.08 41.02 13.20
CA GLU A 3 -25.71 39.72 13.73
C GLU A 3 -25.34 38.79 12.57
N ALA A 4 -24.11 38.28 12.62
CA ALA A 4 -23.65 37.24 11.73
C ALA A 4 -24.39 35.94 12.06
N PHE A 5 -25.06 35.38 11.05
CA PHE A 5 -25.72 34.08 11.12
C PHE A 5 -24.71 33.00 11.55
N PRO A 6 -25.00 32.19 12.59
CA PRO A 6 -24.11 31.11 13.00
C PRO A 6 -24.13 30.01 11.93
N GLN A 7 -22.96 29.74 11.35
CA GLN A 7 -22.74 28.60 10.46
C GLN A 7 -23.17 27.32 11.17
N THR A 8 -23.99 26.51 10.50
CA THR A 8 -24.52 25.26 11.02
C THR A 8 -23.38 24.27 11.30
N VAL A 9 -23.53 23.52 12.40
CA VAL A 9 -22.58 22.52 12.93
C VAL A 9 -22.19 21.46 11.88
N GLU A 10 -23.00 21.27 10.84
CA GLU A 10 -22.74 20.41 9.67
C GLU A 10 -21.50 20.82 8.86
N GLN A 11 -21.13 22.10 8.83
CA GLN A 11 -19.97 22.57 8.07
C GLN A 11 -18.62 22.29 8.75
N ARG A 12 -18.62 21.93 10.04
CA ARG A 12 -17.38 21.74 10.83
C ARG A 12 -16.70 20.39 10.64
N ASN A 13 -17.37 19.40 10.04
CA ASN A 13 -16.88 18.02 10.01
C ASN A 13 -16.69 17.44 8.61
N LYS A 14 -16.64 18.29 7.59
CA LYS A 14 -16.21 17.89 6.25
C LYS A 14 -14.72 18.12 6.14
N LYS A 15 -13.91 17.26 6.78
CA LYS A 15 -12.50 17.15 6.43
C LYS A 15 -12.49 16.93 4.92
N SER A 16 -11.91 17.86 4.17
CA SER A 16 -12.06 17.85 2.72
C SER A 16 -11.56 16.50 2.19
N GLU A 17 -12.28 15.87 1.26
CA GLU A 17 -11.86 14.57 0.68
C GLU A 17 -10.41 14.63 0.17
N VAL A 18 -9.97 15.82 -0.22
CA VAL A 18 -8.60 16.14 -0.63
C VAL A 18 -7.57 15.94 0.49
N GLU A 19 -7.91 16.27 1.74
CA GLU A 19 -7.01 16.03 2.89
C GLU A 19 -6.95 14.56 3.29
N GLN A 20 -7.97 13.75 2.97
CA GLN A 20 -7.99 12.33 3.33
C GLN A 20 -7.01 11.51 2.48
N PHE A 21 -6.80 11.89 1.23
CA PHE A 21 -5.92 11.19 0.28
C PHE A 21 -4.59 11.92 0.03
N ALA A 22 -4.29 13.00 0.77
CA ALA A 22 -3.11 13.84 0.53
C ALA A 22 -1.80 13.04 0.56
N ASP A 23 -1.71 12.02 1.43
CA ASP A 23 -0.55 11.14 1.59
C ASP A 23 -0.74 9.77 0.92
N MET A 24 -1.69 9.65 -0.01
CA MET A 24 -1.96 8.43 -0.77
C MET A 24 -1.65 8.64 -2.27
N ALA A 25 -1.15 7.59 -2.91
CA ALA A 25 -0.94 7.56 -4.35
C ALA A 25 -2.13 6.90 -5.07
N TRP A 26 -2.59 7.53 -6.15
CA TRP A 26 -3.59 6.95 -7.04
C TRP A 26 -2.96 5.97 -8.02
N ILE A 27 -3.31 4.70 -7.91
CA ILE A 27 -2.85 3.65 -8.82
C ILE A 27 -3.93 3.38 -9.86
N LYS A 28 -3.58 3.63 -11.12
CA LYS A 28 -4.45 3.32 -12.25
C LYS A 28 -4.66 1.82 -12.36
N GLY A 29 -5.93 1.39 -12.38
CA GLY A 29 -6.31 0.01 -12.61
C GLY A 29 -5.85 -0.50 -13.98
N GLY A 30 -5.58 -1.79 -14.05
CA GLY A 30 -5.03 -2.42 -15.23
C GLY A 30 -4.59 -3.86 -14.99
N LYS A 31 -3.90 -4.41 -15.99
CA LYS A 31 -3.28 -5.73 -15.91
C LYS A 31 -1.81 -5.58 -15.55
N PHE A 32 -1.34 -6.40 -14.63
CA PHE A 32 0.08 -6.46 -14.29
C PHE A 32 0.51 -7.90 -13.99
N LEU A 33 1.80 -8.17 -14.14
CA LEU A 33 2.38 -9.47 -13.80
C LEU A 33 2.71 -9.48 -12.32
N ARG A 34 2.10 -10.41 -11.58
CA ARG A 34 2.35 -10.64 -10.16
C ARG A 34 3.08 -11.96 -9.96
N GLY A 35 4.00 -12.00 -9.01
CA GLY A 35 4.76 -13.19 -8.64
C GLY A 35 5.95 -13.43 -9.55
N SER A 36 6.79 -14.37 -9.14
CA SER A 36 8.09 -14.63 -9.74
C SER A 36 8.08 -15.89 -10.61
N SER A 37 9.01 -15.96 -11.55
CA SER A 37 9.29 -17.20 -12.26
C SER A 37 10.27 -18.07 -11.48
N PHE A 38 10.34 -19.35 -11.81
CA PHE A 38 11.31 -20.25 -11.21
C PHE A 38 12.77 -19.76 -11.36
N LYS A 39 13.11 -19.11 -12.47
CA LYS A 39 14.44 -18.52 -12.71
C LYS A 39 14.73 -17.37 -11.75
N GLU A 40 13.73 -16.53 -11.47
CA GLU A 40 13.85 -15.43 -10.51
C GLU A 40 13.96 -15.95 -9.08
N ASN A 41 13.21 -16.99 -8.71
CA ASN A 41 13.33 -17.59 -7.37
C ASN A 41 14.73 -18.17 -7.14
N GLN A 42 15.33 -18.79 -8.16
CA GLN A 42 16.72 -19.23 -8.08
C GLN A 42 17.69 -18.06 -7.95
N ALA A 43 17.45 -16.94 -8.64
CA ALA A 43 18.26 -15.74 -8.51
C ALA A 43 18.15 -15.15 -7.09
N ALA A 44 16.95 -15.09 -6.52
CA ALA A 44 16.71 -14.66 -5.15
C ALA A 44 17.42 -15.58 -4.14
N LEU A 45 17.35 -16.90 -4.31
CA LEU A 45 18.08 -17.85 -3.48
C LEU A 45 19.60 -17.62 -3.53
N LYS A 46 20.15 -17.35 -4.71
CA LYS A 46 21.59 -17.05 -4.85
C LYS A 46 21.98 -15.79 -4.09
N VAL A 47 21.11 -14.77 -4.05
CA VAL A 47 21.34 -13.55 -3.25
C VAL A 47 21.23 -13.87 -1.76
N CYS A 48 20.19 -14.61 -1.34
CA CYS A 48 19.98 -15.02 0.06
C CYS A 48 21.20 -15.77 0.61
N ARG A 49 21.73 -16.73 -0.16
CA ARG A 49 22.90 -17.53 0.21
C ARG A 49 24.21 -16.76 0.38
N LYS A 50 24.28 -15.51 -0.09
CA LYS A 50 25.44 -14.65 0.19
C LYS A 50 25.49 -14.23 1.66
N TYR A 51 24.34 -14.11 2.30
CA TYR A 51 24.22 -13.64 3.68
C TYR A 51 23.86 -14.76 4.65
N ASP A 52 23.03 -15.71 4.23
CA ASP A 52 22.63 -16.86 5.04
C ASP A 52 22.70 -18.16 4.23
N ARG A 53 23.58 -19.08 4.64
CA ARG A 53 23.75 -20.37 3.98
C ARG A 53 22.58 -21.33 4.21
N SER A 54 21.73 -21.05 5.20
CA SER A 54 20.56 -21.87 5.54
C SER A 54 19.38 -21.63 4.58
N CYS A 55 19.42 -20.60 3.74
CA CYS A 55 18.36 -20.29 2.79
C CYS A 55 18.01 -21.50 1.91
N GLN A 56 16.72 -21.85 1.92
CA GLN A 56 16.17 -22.98 1.18
C GLN A 56 15.30 -22.49 0.02
N LEU A 57 15.31 -23.23 -1.10
CA LEU A 57 14.58 -22.82 -2.31
C LEU A 57 13.06 -22.78 -2.07
N TRP A 58 12.54 -23.67 -1.21
CA TRP A 58 11.11 -23.78 -0.95
C TRP A 58 10.54 -22.57 -0.22
N TRP A 59 11.35 -21.77 0.48
CA TRP A 59 10.91 -20.50 1.10
C TRP A 59 10.37 -19.50 0.09
N PHE A 60 10.78 -19.63 -1.18
CA PHE A 60 10.32 -18.78 -2.28
C PHE A 60 9.16 -19.42 -3.07
N SER A 61 8.60 -20.53 -2.59
CA SER A 61 7.51 -21.22 -3.31
C SER A 61 6.21 -20.41 -3.35
N ASP A 62 5.94 -19.62 -2.31
CA ASP A 62 4.75 -18.76 -2.22
C ASP A 62 4.77 -17.59 -3.21
N GLU A 63 5.96 -17.19 -3.68
CA GLU A 63 6.13 -16.15 -4.71
C GLU A 63 5.77 -16.65 -6.12
N PHE A 64 5.67 -17.97 -6.29
CA PHE A 64 5.34 -18.62 -7.56
C PHE A 64 3.85 -19.00 -7.62
N PRO A 65 3.21 -19.06 -8.81
CA PRO A 65 3.74 -18.70 -10.11
C PRO A 65 3.50 -17.25 -10.47
N ARG A 66 4.29 -16.77 -11.42
CA ARG A 66 3.99 -15.55 -12.16
C ARG A 66 2.65 -15.67 -12.87
N LYS A 67 1.71 -14.79 -12.52
CA LYS A 67 0.36 -14.71 -13.11
C LYS A 67 0.03 -13.30 -13.54
N LEU A 68 -0.74 -13.17 -14.62
CA LEU A 68 -1.31 -11.89 -15.05
C LEU A 68 -2.58 -11.62 -14.24
N ILE A 69 -2.59 -10.54 -13.47
CA ILE A 69 -3.71 -10.16 -12.59
C ILE A 69 -4.31 -8.84 -13.07
N THR A 70 -5.62 -8.71 -12.96
CA THR A 70 -6.35 -7.46 -13.24
C THR A 70 -6.81 -6.83 -11.94
N LEU A 71 -6.48 -5.56 -11.71
CA LEU A 71 -6.95 -4.79 -10.56
C LEU A 71 -7.76 -3.56 -11.03
N LYS A 72 -8.75 -3.18 -10.22
CA LYS A 72 -9.43 -1.88 -10.34
C LYS A 72 -8.51 -0.78 -9.83
N SER A 73 -8.79 0.47 -10.16
CA SER A 73 -8.04 1.61 -9.62
C SER A 73 -8.24 1.73 -8.11
N TYR A 74 -7.20 2.11 -7.38
CA TYR A 74 -7.23 2.23 -5.92
C TYR A 74 -6.22 3.27 -5.43
N TRP A 75 -6.42 3.73 -4.19
CA TRP A 75 -5.46 4.54 -3.46
C TRP A 75 -4.62 3.64 -2.55
N ILE A 76 -3.33 3.93 -2.44
CA ILE A 76 -2.42 3.27 -1.50
C ILE A 76 -1.62 4.32 -0.75
N ASP A 77 -1.38 4.11 0.54
CA ASP A 77 -0.54 5.00 1.34
C ASP A 77 0.88 5.08 0.74
N ILE A 78 1.44 6.29 0.68
CA ILE A 78 2.82 6.51 0.22
C ILE A 78 3.82 6.02 1.26
N TYR A 79 3.44 6.08 2.54
CA TYR A 79 4.28 5.72 3.68
C TYR A 79 3.59 4.66 4.54
N GLU A 80 4.39 3.81 5.19
CA GLU A 80 3.89 2.89 6.21
C GLU A 80 3.26 3.67 7.38
N THR A 81 2.23 3.09 7.99
CA THR A 81 1.54 3.73 9.12
C THR A 81 2.48 3.92 10.30
N THR A 82 2.60 5.15 10.78
CA THR A 82 3.46 5.49 11.91
C THR A 82 2.79 5.19 13.25
N ASN A 83 3.58 4.94 14.29
CA ASN A 83 3.08 4.76 15.65
C ASN A 83 2.26 5.96 16.15
N ALA A 84 2.64 7.18 15.76
CA ALA A 84 1.91 8.39 16.12
C ALA A 84 0.53 8.49 15.44
N GLN A 85 0.39 7.97 14.21
CA GLN A 85 -0.91 7.85 13.54
C GLN A 85 -1.73 6.74 14.17
N TYR A 86 -1.12 5.59 14.48
CA TYR A 86 -1.80 4.47 15.14
C TYR A 86 -2.35 4.86 16.52
N LEU A 87 -1.59 5.64 17.30
CA LEU A 87 -2.02 6.15 18.61
C LEU A 87 -3.25 7.07 18.54
N LYS A 88 -3.53 7.70 17.38
CA LYS A 88 -4.76 8.50 17.20
C LYS A 88 -6.00 7.64 16.94
N PHE A 89 -5.81 6.38 16.56
CA PHE A 89 -6.89 5.44 16.28
C PHE A 89 -7.34 4.67 17.55
N VAL A 90 -6.40 4.37 18.45
CA VAL A 90 -6.63 3.67 19.73
C VAL A 90 -7.23 4.60 20.77
#